data_AF-A0A8S3EQ32-F1
#
_entry.id   AF-A0A8S3EQ32-F1
#
_cell.length_a   1.000
_cell.length_b   1.000
_cell.length_c   1.000
_cell.angle_alpha   90.00
_cell.angle_beta   90.00
_cell.angle_gamma   90.00
#
_symmetry.space_group_name_H-M   'P 1'
#
loop_
_entity.id
_entity.type
_entity.pdbx_description
1 polymer ?
#
loop_
_entity_poly.entity_id
_entity_poly.type
_entity_poly.pdbx_seq_one_letter_code
_entity_poly.pdbx_strand_id
1 'polypeptide(L)'
;ILSFMDRRILFDSLIEWVKTLNLDETEDLSDGRTIALCLNNIDSIHFNKVWLQTIRTYSENNCRIKAKNLHEILTHIINYYSKIFDQSLIDFQMPNLNMIAERVDEIELSRLLQLVLGCAVSCNRKEFYIERIMSMEKSVQHILMNAIQELMIKDNRKNQEDYSEIENQLKRKFEEFNRVMKEKQDIENRSHELGLQVLYS
;
A
#
# COMPACT_ATOMS: atom_id res chain seq x y z
N ILE A 1 -7.48 -1.33 -15.42
CA ILE A 1 -8.23 -2.50 -14.89
C ILE A 1 -7.18 -3.56 -14.56
N LEU A 2 -6.94 -3.83 -13.28
CA LEU A 2 -6.04 -4.91 -12.85
C LEU A 2 -6.48 -6.24 -13.47
N SER A 3 -5.54 -7.08 -13.89
CA SER A 3 -5.87 -8.40 -14.42
C SER A 3 -6.48 -9.29 -13.33
N PHE A 4 -7.17 -10.38 -13.70
CA PHE A 4 -7.70 -11.33 -12.72
C PHE A 4 -6.59 -11.95 -11.86
N MET A 5 -5.40 -12.18 -12.45
CA MET A 5 -4.21 -12.63 -11.72
C MET A 5 -3.76 -11.59 -10.69
N ASP A 6 -3.72 -10.31 -11.04
CA ASP A 6 -3.29 -9.25 -10.12
C ASP A 6 -4.21 -9.14 -8.90
N ARG A 7 -5.51 -9.38 -9.08
CA ARG A 7 -6.50 -9.34 -7.98
C ARG A 7 -6.32 -10.47 -6.98
N ARG A 8 -6.02 -11.68 -7.44
CA ARG A 8 -5.80 -12.83 -6.55
C ARG A 8 -4.49 -12.70 -5.78
N ILE A 9 -3.44 -12.24 -6.47
CA ILE A 9 -2.15 -11.95 -5.83
C ILE A 9 -2.30 -10.90 -4.73
N LEU A 10 -3.12 -9.86 -4.97
CA LEU A 10 -3.44 -8.86 -3.95
C LEU A 10 -4.14 -9.48 -2.73
N PHE A 11 -5.16 -10.32 -2.96
CA PHE A 11 -5.84 -11.01 -1.87
C PHE A 11 -4.87 -11.83 -1.03
N ASP A 12 -4.08 -12.71 -1.66
CA ASP A 12 -3.14 -13.59 -0.98
C ASP A 12 -2.09 -12.77 -0.18
N SER A 13 -1.57 -11.68 -0.77
CA SER A 13 -0.63 -10.77 -0.13
C SER A 13 -1.21 -10.09 1.12
N LEU A 14 -2.48 -9.64 1.04
CA LEU A 14 -3.18 -9.03 2.17
C LEU A 14 -3.47 -10.04 3.28
N ILE A 15 -3.82 -11.27 2.93
CA ILE A 15 -4.00 -12.36 3.90
C ILE A 15 -2.69 -12.68 4.61
N GLU A 16 -1.58 -12.74 3.89
CA GLU A 16 -0.26 -12.94 4.49
C GLU A 16 0.04 -11.82 5.48
N TRP A 17 -0.20 -10.56 5.11
CA TRP A 17 -0.04 -9.42 5.99
C TRP A 17 -0.90 -9.52 7.25
N VAL A 18 -2.20 -9.85 7.12
CA VAL A 18 -3.11 -10.04 8.26
C VAL A 18 -2.60 -11.13 9.19
N LYS A 19 -2.12 -12.25 8.66
CA LYS A 19 -1.54 -13.34 9.48
C LYS A 19 -0.35 -12.88 10.30
N THR A 20 0.44 -11.93 9.79
CA THR A 20 1.55 -11.37 10.57
C THR A 20 1.05 -10.74 11.88
N LEU A 21 -0.16 -10.18 11.92
CA LEU A 21 -0.72 -9.55 13.14
C LEU A 21 -0.93 -10.53 14.30
N ASN A 22 -0.80 -11.85 14.07
CA ASN A 22 -0.89 -12.91 15.09
C ASN A 22 -2.18 -12.81 15.93
N LEU A 23 -3.31 -12.64 15.25
CA LEU A 23 -4.62 -12.66 15.89
C LEU A 23 -5.13 -14.10 15.99
N ASP A 24 -5.67 -14.49 17.14
CA ASP A 24 -6.11 -15.87 17.41
C ASP A 24 -7.29 -16.32 16.51
N GLU A 25 -8.03 -15.38 15.91
CA GLU A 25 -9.21 -15.62 15.07
C GLU A 25 -8.90 -15.25 13.61
N THR A 26 -8.32 -16.14 12.78
CA THR A 26 -7.98 -15.83 11.37
C THR A 26 -8.68 -16.71 10.32
N GLU A 27 -9.71 -17.47 10.70
CA GLU A 27 -10.30 -18.49 9.81
C GLU A 27 -11.41 -17.97 8.88
N ASP A 28 -12.28 -17.06 9.32
CA ASP A 28 -13.32 -16.45 8.48
C ASP A 28 -13.28 -14.92 8.60
N LEU A 29 -12.81 -14.24 7.55
CA LEU A 29 -12.81 -12.77 7.48
C LEU A 29 -14.17 -12.20 7.04
N SER A 30 -15.06 -13.02 6.46
CA SER A 30 -16.32 -12.57 5.87
C SER A 30 -17.36 -12.17 6.90
N ASP A 31 -17.21 -12.59 8.16
CA ASP A 31 -18.08 -12.17 9.27
C ASP A 31 -17.69 -10.80 9.88
N GLY A 32 -16.52 -10.27 9.49
CA GLY A 32 -15.96 -9.01 9.94
C GLY A 32 -15.26 -9.06 11.30
N ARG A 33 -15.30 -10.17 12.04
CA ARG A 33 -14.75 -10.23 13.40
C ARG A 33 -13.24 -10.07 13.42
N THR A 34 -12.54 -10.88 12.63
CA THR A 34 -11.08 -10.79 12.47
C THR A 34 -10.66 -9.41 12.01
N ILE A 35 -11.42 -8.82 11.07
CA ILE A 35 -11.16 -7.46 10.56
C ILE A 35 -11.29 -6.43 11.68
N ALA A 36 -12.32 -6.53 12.51
CA ALA A 36 -12.51 -5.64 13.65
C ALA A 36 -11.39 -5.79 14.69
N LEU A 37 -10.91 -7.01 14.92
CA LEU A 37 -9.74 -7.26 15.78
C LEU A 37 -8.47 -6.64 15.21
N CYS A 38 -8.25 -6.72 13.89
CA CYS A 38 -7.14 -6.03 13.22
C CYS A 38 -7.20 -4.52 13.50
N LEU A 39 -8.36 -3.91 13.32
CA LEU A 39 -8.54 -2.47 13.52
C LEU A 39 -8.34 -2.05 14.99
N ASN A 40 -8.85 -2.83 15.94
CA ASN A 40 -8.59 -2.61 17.38
C ASN A 40 -7.10 -2.76 17.72
N ASN A 41 -6.41 -3.73 17.10
CA ASN A 41 -4.97 -3.90 17.26
C ASN A 41 -4.19 -2.71 16.68
N ILE A 42 -4.62 -2.17 15.53
CA ILE A 42 -4.05 -0.99 14.88
C ILE A 42 -4.15 0.23 15.80
N ASP A 43 -5.38 0.61 16.16
CA ASP A 43 -5.65 1.80 16.95
C ASP A 43 -6.80 1.54 17.93
N SER A 44 -6.46 1.11 19.14
CA SER A 44 -7.43 0.80 20.18
C SER A 44 -8.13 2.03 20.77
N ILE A 45 -7.68 3.24 20.44
CA ILE A 45 -8.32 4.48 20.91
C ILE A 45 -9.55 4.75 20.04
N HIS A 46 -9.37 4.69 18.71
CA HIS A 46 -10.49 4.88 17.78
C HIS A 46 -11.36 3.62 17.67
N PHE A 47 -10.74 2.47 17.40
CA PHE A 47 -11.41 1.18 17.28
C PHE A 47 -11.46 0.49 18.64
N ASN A 48 -12.10 1.11 19.63
CA ASN A 48 -12.02 0.66 21.02
C ASN A 48 -12.82 -0.62 21.33
N LYS A 49 -12.66 -1.14 22.55
CA LYS A 49 -13.33 -2.36 23.01
C LYS A 49 -14.86 -2.26 23.01
N VAL A 50 -15.44 -1.07 23.21
CA VAL A 50 -16.89 -0.86 23.21
C VAL A 50 -17.43 -1.03 21.79
N TRP A 51 -16.76 -0.43 20.80
CA TRP A 51 -17.07 -0.66 19.39
C TRP A 51 -16.88 -2.13 19.01
N LEU A 52 -15.78 -2.77 19.42
CA LEU A 52 -15.52 -4.17 19.09
C LEU A 52 -16.61 -5.13 19.60
N GLN A 53 -17.32 -4.79 20.68
CA GLN A 53 -18.46 -5.55 21.20
C GLN A 53 -19.74 -5.43 20.34
N THR A 54 -19.84 -4.42 19.47
CA THR A 54 -20.98 -4.28 18.55
C THR A 54 -20.88 -5.24 17.36
N ILE A 55 -19.67 -5.72 17.05
CA ILE A 55 -19.39 -6.71 16.01
C ILE A 55 -19.72 -8.10 16.54
N ARG A 56 -20.83 -8.66 16.07
CA ARG A 56 -21.40 -9.89 16.61
C ARG A 56 -20.95 -11.11 15.82
N THR A 57 -20.39 -12.10 16.50
CA THR A 57 -20.20 -13.44 15.93
C THR A 57 -21.32 -14.35 16.42
N TYR A 58 -21.97 -15.05 15.51
CA TYR A 58 -22.96 -16.09 15.82
C TYR A 58 -22.49 -17.39 15.19
N SER A 59 -22.80 -18.51 15.84
CA SER A 59 -22.46 -19.86 15.35
C SER A 59 -23.18 -20.24 14.06
N GLU A 60 -24.23 -19.51 13.69
CA GLU A 60 -24.98 -19.71 12.45
C GLU A 60 -24.48 -18.73 11.37
N ASN A 61 -24.13 -19.27 10.19
CA ASN A 61 -23.68 -18.52 9.03
C ASN A 61 -24.81 -17.63 8.47
N ASN A 62 -25.01 -16.44 9.05
CA ASN A 62 -26.08 -15.52 8.71
C ASN A 62 -25.54 -14.31 7.93
N CYS A 63 -25.76 -14.31 6.61
CA CYS A 63 -25.28 -13.26 5.70
C CYS A 63 -25.78 -11.85 6.08
N ARG A 64 -26.97 -11.70 6.68
CA ARG A 64 -27.48 -10.39 7.12
C ARG A 64 -26.67 -9.83 8.28
N ILE A 65 -26.22 -10.68 9.19
CA ILE A 65 -25.38 -10.27 10.32
C ILE A 65 -23.97 -9.94 9.83
N LYS A 66 -23.40 -10.78 8.95
CA LYS A 66 -22.12 -10.51 8.28
C LYS A 66 -22.14 -9.15 7.59
N ALA A 67 -23.14 -8.88 6.74
CA ALA A 67 -23.28 -7.60 6.06
C ALA A 67 -23.39 -6.42 7.04
N LYS A 68 -24.17 -6.57 8.14
CA LYS A 68 -24.27 -5.53 9.17
C LYS A 68 -22.92 -5.25 9.84
N ASN A 69 -22.19 -6.28 10.24
CA ASN A 69 -20.85 -6.13 10.84
C ASN A 69 -19.90 -5.41 9.87
N LEU A 70 -19.88 -5.83 8.60
CA LEU A 70 -19.05 -5.22 7.57
C LEU A 70 -19.41 -3.74 7.33
N HIS A 71 -20.70 -3.39 7.37
CA HIS A 71 -21.15 -1.99 7.27
C HIS A 71 -20.68 -1.15 8.44
N GLU A 72 -20.77 -1.68 9.66
CA GLU A 72 -20.25 -1.02 10.86
C GLU A 72 -18.73 -0.79 10.74
N ILE A 73 -17.99 -1.81 10.33
CA ILE A 73 -16.54 -1.75 10.11
C ILE A 73 -16.18 -0.68 9.09
N LEU A 74 -16.78 -0.70 7.90
CA LEU A 74 -16.50 0.27 6.84
C LEU A 74 -16.81 1.70 7.30
N THR A 75 -17.89 1.90 8.05
CA THR A 75 -18.26 3.20 8.60
C THR A 75 -17.18 3.74 9.55
N HIS A 76 -16.66 2.92 10.45
CA HIS A 76 -15.60 3.34 11.38
C HIS A 76 -14.26 3.58 10.70
N ILE A 77 -13.94 2.80 9.67
CA ILE A 77 -12.79 3.05 8.79
C ILE A 77 -12.92 4.41 8.11
N ILE A 78 -14.05 4.71 7.45
CA ILE A 78 -14.26 5.99 6.77
C ILE A 78 -14.11 7.16 7.76
N ASN A 79 -14.70 7.03 8.96
CA ASN A 79 -14.56 8.02 10.03
C ASN A 79 -13.10 8.18 10.50
N TYR A 80 -12.31 7.11 10.52
CA TYR A 80 -10.89 7.15 10.84
C TYR A 80 -10.11 7.95 9.80
N TYR A 81 -10.34 7.65 8.51
CA TYR A 81 -9.70 8.36 7.41
C TYR A 81 -10.05 9.84 7.39
N SER A 82 -11.31 10.21 7.61
CA SER A 82 -11.72 11.62 7.68
C SER A 82 -11.02 12.39 8.79
N LYS A 83 -10.70 11.75 9.93
CA LYS A 83 -9.93 12.38 11.02
C LYS A 83 -8.45 12.59 10.68
N ILE A 84 -7.86 11.67 9.92
CA ILE A 84 -6.42 11.71 9.61
C ILE A 84 -6.10 12.62 8.45
N PHE A 85 -6.92 12.57 7.39
CA PHE A 85 -6.62 13.23 6.12
C PHE A 85 -7.39 14.54 5.92
N ASP A 86 -8.27 14.91 6.86
CA ASP A 86 -9.19 16.07 6.76
C ASP A 86 -9.95 16.14 5.42
N GLN A 87 -10.10 14.98 4.78
CA GLN A 87 -10.70 14.78 3.46
C GLN A 87 -11.39 13.41 3.42
N SER A 88 -12.40 13.27 2.56
CA SER A 88 -13.04 11.98 2.30
C SER A 88 -12.21 11.13 1.32
N LEU A 89 -12.41 9.82 1.35
CA LEU A 89 -11.91 8.85 0.37
C LEU A 89 -12.62 9.09 -0.99
N ILE A 90 -12.30 10.18 -1.68
CA ILE A 90 -13.10 10.68 -2.82
C ILE A 90 -12.96 9.83 -4.08
N ASP A 91 -11.85 9.10 -4.25
CA ASP A 91 -11.54 8.36 -5.49
C ASP A 91 -11.30 6.84 -5.28
N PHE A 92 -11.50 6.31 -4.06
CA PHE A 92 -11.32 4.88 -3.80
C PHE A 92 -12.60 4.09 -4.13
N GLN A 93 -12.46 2.97 -4.86
CA GLN A 93 -13.58 2.08 -5.12
C GLN A 93 -13.96 1.33 -3.83
N MET A 94 -15.09 1.72 -3.22
CA MET A 94 -15.58 1.10 -2.00
C MET A 94 -15.96 -0.38 -2.20
N PRO A 95 -15.69 -1.26 -1.21
CA PRO A 95 -16.00 -2.68 -1.29
C PRO A 95 -17.52 -2.93 -1.31
N ASN A 96 -17.96 -3.89 -2.12
CA ASN A 96 -19.34 -4.38 -2.08
C ASN A 96 -19.51 -5.39 -0.93
N LEU A 97 -20.00 -4.89 0.21
CA LEU A 97 -20.11 -5.67 1.44
C LEU A 97 -21.10 -6.84 1.36
N ASN A 98 -22.11 -6.76 0.49
CA ASN A 98 -23.05 -7.87 0.29
C ASN A 98 -22.36 -9.05 -0.41
N MET A 99 -21.47 -8.76 -1.36
CA MET A 99 -20.70 -9.81 -2.04
C MET A 99 -19.74 -10.52 -1.08
N ILE A 100 -19.12 -9.79 -0.15
CA ILE A 100 -18.32 -10.40 0.93
C ILE A 100 -19.21 -11.28 1.81
N ALA A 101 -20.34 -10.74 2.29
CA ALA A 101 -21.22 -11.42 3.23
C ALA A 101 -21.92 -12.67 2.67
N GLU A 102 -22.29 -12.65 1.39
CA GLU A 102 -23.06 -13.72 0.74
C GLU A 102 -22.19 -14.73 0.01
N ARG A 103 -21.06 -14.30 -0.55
CA ARG A 103 -20.25 -15.10 -1.49
C ARG A 103 -18.79 -15.23 -1.09
N VAL A 104 -18.37 -14.57 0.00
CA VAL A 104 -16.96 -14.51 0.41
C VAL A 104 -16.09 -14.03 -0.77
N ASP A 105 -16.58 -13.00 -1.47
CA ASP A 105 -15.90 -12.48 -2.66
C ASP A 105 -14.53 -11.91 -2.30
N GLU A 106 -13.47 -12.62 -2.72
CA GLU A 106 -12.07 -12.28 -2.42
C GLU A 106 -11.68 -10.89 -2.96
N ILE A 107 -12.28 -10.43 -4.05
CA ILE A 107 -11.98 -9.14 -4.66
C ILE A 107 -12.53 -8.02 -3.77
N GLU A 108 -13.79 -8.15 -3.35
CA GLU A 108 -14.40 -7.16 -2.47
C GLU A 108 -13.79 -7.20 -1.06
N LEU A 109 -13.42 -8.39 -0.59
CA LEU A 109 -12.69 -8.55 0.67
C LEU A 109 -11.29 -7.92 0.61
N SER A 110 -10.58 -8.07 -0.52
CA SER A 110 -9.29 -7.40 -0.74
C SER A 110 -9.40 -5.89 -0.64
N ARG A 111 -10.44 -5.29 -1.22
CA ARG A 111 -10.68 -3.83 -1.12
C ARG A 111 -10.92 -3.39 0.32
N LEU A 112 -11.66 -4.17 1.11
CA LEU A 112 -11.86 -3.88 2.52
C LEU A 112 -10.55 -4.02 3.31
N LEU A 113 -9.77 -5.07 3.08
CA LEU A 113 -8.47 -5.29 3.72
C LEU A 113 -7.44 -4.23 3.33
N GLN A 114 -7.47 -3.74 2.10
CA GLN A 114 -6.65 -2.63 1.64
C GLN A 114 -6.91 -1.38 2.49
N LEU A 115 -8.18 -1.04 2.76
CA LEU A 115 -8.51 0.07 3.67
C LEU A 115 -7.96 -0.16 5.09
N VAL A 116 -8.00 -1.38 5.60
CA VAL A 116 -7.44 -1.74 6.92
C VAL A 116 -5.92 -1.59 6.93
N LEU A 117 -5.23 -2.02 5.87
CA LEU A 117 -3.79 -1.81 5.68
C LEU A 117 -3.46 -0.32 5.67
N GLY A 118 -4.27 0.50 4.99
CA GLY A 118 -4.10 1.94 4.98
C GLY A 118 -4.29 2.59 6.35
N CYS A 119 -5.23 2.11 7.18
CA CYS A 119 -5.31 2.47 8.60
C CYS A 119 -4.00 2.14 9.34
N ALA A 120 -3.44 0.96 9.13
CA ALA A 120 -2.22 0.52 9.80
C ALA A 120 -1.01 1.43 9.51
N VAL A 121 -0.81 1.81 8.24
CA VAL A 121 0.32 2.69 7.84
C VAL A 121 0.09 4.17 8.12
N SER A 122 -1.12 4.53 8.56
CA SER A 122 -1.50 5.91 8.89
C SER A 122 -1.71 6.13 10.39
N CYS A 123 -1.65 5.08 11.22
CA CYS A 123 -1.85 5.17 12.67
C CYS A 123 -0.62 5.72 13.41
N ASN A 124 -0.78 6.01 14.70
CA ASN A 124 0.31 6.52 15.56
C ASN A 124 1.49 5.54 15.74
N ARG A 125 1.27 4.24 15.50
CA ARG A 125 2.31 3.20 15.56
C ARG A 125 2.64 2.65 14.16
N LYS A 126 2.50 3.48 13.13
CA LYS A 126 2.72 3.08 11.73
C LYS A 126 4.09 2.45 11.50
N GLU A 127 5.14 2.88 12.21
CA GLU A 127 6.49 2.34 12.08
C GLU A 127 6.52 0.84 12.38
N PHE A 128 5.79 0.38 13.40
CA PHE A 128 5.65 -1.04 13.72
C PHE A 128 5.02 -1.82 12.57
N TYR A 129 3.95 -1.30 11.96
CA TYR A 129 3.27 -1.98 10.84
C TYR A 129 4.10 -1.95 9.55
N ILE A 130 4.82 -0.84 9.30
CA ILE A 130 5.73 -0.70 8.16
C ILE A 130 6.88 -1.70 8.29
N GLU A 131 7.51 -1.82 9.46
CA GLU A 131 8.57 -2.80 9.70
C GLU A 131 8.10 -4.24 9.45
N ARG A 132 6.87 -4.57 9.86
CA ARG A 132 6.28 -5.88 9.55
C ARG A 132 6.16 -6.10 8.04
N ILE A 133 5.65 -5.13 7.29
CA ILE A 133 5.58 -5.22 5.82
C ILE A 133 6.98 -5.43 5.25
N MET A 134 7.97 -4.66 5.70
CA MET A 134 9.37 -4.75 5.24
C MET A 134 10.05 -6.08 5.59
N SER A 135 9.49 -6.87 6.50
CA SER A 135 9.98 -8.22 6.83
C SER A 135 9.36 -9.34 5.97
N MET A 136 8.34 -9.04 5.16
CA MET A 136 7.67 -10.00 4.27
C MET A 136 8.48 -10.27 2.99
N GLU A 137 8.03 -11.20 2.14
CA GLU A 137 8.68 -11.42 0.84
C GLU A 137 8.64 -10.16 -0.04
N LYS A 138 9.69 -9.89 -0.82
CA LYS A 138 9.77 -8.70 -1.70
C LYS A 138 8.61 -8.59 -2.68
N SER A 139 8.12 -9.72 -3.19
CA SER A 139 6.96 -9.77 -4.09
C SER A 139 5.70 -9.23 -3.38
N VAL A 140 5.44 -9.72 -2.17
CA VAL A 140 4.33 -9.30 -1.30
C VAL A 140 4.47 -7.83 -0.91
N GLN A 141 5.66 -7.40 -0.49
CA GLN A 141 5.96 -5.99 -0.19
C GLN A 141 5.55 -5.06 -1.34
N HIS A 142 5.94 -5.41 -2.57
CA HIS A 142 5.63 -4.59 -3.75
C HIS A 142 4.12 -4.49 -3.99
N ILE A 143 3.40 -5.60 -3.85
CA ILE A 143 1.94 -5.63 -4.00
C ILE A 143 1.25 -4.76 -2.94
N LEU A 144 1.65 -4.90 -1.67
CA LEU A 144 1.10 -4.09 -0.58
C LEU A 144 1.43 -2.60 -0.73
N MET A 145 2.62 -2.27 -1.22
CA MET A 145 3.02 -0.88 -1.50
C MET A 145 2.16 -0.26 -2.59
N ASN A 146 1.91 -0.99 -3.67
CA ASN A 146 1.01 -0.52 -4.75
C ASN A 146 -0.41 -0.31 -4.21
N ALA A 147 -0.90 -1.21 -3.35
CA ALA A 147 -2.21 -1.10 -2.71
C ALA A 147 -2.30 0.14 -1.79
N ILE A 148 -1.23 0.45 -1.03
CA ILE A 148 -1.15 1.68 -0.22
C ILE A 148 -1.11 2.93 -1.11
N GLN A 149 -0.32 2.91 -2.18
CA GLN A 149 -0.24 4.03 -3.11
C GLN A 149 -1.58 4.33 -3.78
N GLU A 150 -2.35 3.30 -4.14
CA GLU A 150 -3.70 3.44 -4.70
C GLU A 150 -4.65 4.17 -3.72
N LEU A 151 -4.52 3.91 -2.41
CA LEU A 151 -5.28 4.63 -1.39
C LEU A 151 -4.87 6.10 -1.23
N MET A 152 -3.61 6.42 -1.53
CA MET A 152 -3.01 7.74 -1.35
C MET A 152 -3.06 8.64 -2.60
N ILE A 153 -3.82 8.28 -3.65
CA ILE A 153 -3.78 8.91 -4.98
C ILE A 153 -4.02 10.44 -5.01
N LYS A 154 -4.42 11.11 -3.92
CA LYS A 154 -4.46 12.58 -3.89
C LYS A 154 -3.15 13.31 -3.56
N ASP A 155 -2.15 12.65 -2.95
CA ASP A 155 -0.79 13.24 -2.86
C ASP A 155 -0.01 13.07 -4.18
N ASN A 156 -0.39 12.10 -5.01
CA ASN A 156 0.36 11.74 -6.21
C ASN A 156 0.11 12.61 -7.44
N ARG A 157 -0.94 13.44 -7.53
CA ARG A 157 -1.06 14.36 -8.69
C ARG A 157 -0.03 15.49 -8.63
N LYS A 158 0.38 15.92 -7.44
CA LYS A 158 1.53 16.83 -7.27
C LYS A 158 2.86 16.09 -7.32
N ASN A 159 2.95 14.92 -6.68
CA ASN A 159 4.21 14.19 -6.63
C ASN A 159 4.58 13.52 -7.97
N GLN A 160 3.64 13.10 -8.83
CA GLN A 160 3.98 12.52 -10.15
C GLN A 160 4.60 13.56 -11.10
N GLU A 161 4.17 14.82 -11.03
CA GLU A 161 4.83 15.91 -11.75
C GLU A 161 6.24 16.13 -11.20
N ASP A 162 6.42 16.17 -9.88
CA ASP A 162 7.74 16.30 -9.25
C ASP A 162 8.68 15.11 -9.55
N TYR A 163 8.20 13.86 -9.49
CA TYR A 163 9.00 12.68 -9.80
C TYR A 163 9.39 12.63 -11.29
N SER A 164 8.48 13.00 -12.19
CA SER A 164 8.76 13.11 -13.62
C SER A 164 9.78 14.23 -13.90
N GLU A 165 9.68 15.38 -13.23
CA GLU A 165 10.63 16.48 -13.31
C GLU A 165 12.03 16.04 -12.82
N ILE A 166 12.09 15.33 -11.68
CA ILE A 166 13.33 14.79 -11.10
C ILE A 166 13.97 13.75 -12.03
N GLU A 167 13.18 12.83 -12.59
CA GLU A 167 13.66 11.82 -13.55
C GLU A 167 14.22 12.47 -14.82
N ASN A 168 13.52 13.49 -15.34
CA ASN A 168 13.96 14.26 -16.49
C ASN A 168 15.23 15.08 -16.20
N GLN A 169 15.38 15.63 -14.98
CA GLN A 169 16.61 16.32 -14.56
C GLN A 169 17.78 15.35 -14.42
N LEU A 170 17.54 14.16 -13.86
CA LEU A 170 18.57 13.12 -13.70
C LEU A 170 19.08 12.67 -15.07
N LYS A 171 18.18 12.46 -16.02
CA LYS A 171 18.53 12.09 -17.40
C LYS A 171 19.39 13.17 -18.08
N ARG A 172 19.02 14.45 -17.98
CA ARG A 172 19.82 15.56 -18.54
C ARG A 172 21.22 15.64 -17.92
N LYS A 173 21.33 15.50 -16.60
CA LYS A 173 22.64 15.50 -15.92
C LYS A 173 23.50 14.30 -16.33
N PHE A 174 22.90 13.14 -16.54
CA PHE A 174 23.62 11.95 -16.98
C PHE A 174 24.14 12.11 -18.42
N GLU A 175 23.34 12.66 -19.33
CA GLU A 175 23.75 12.97 -20.70
C GLU A 175 24.89 14.00 -20.73
N GLU A 176 24.80 15.04 -19.91
CA GLU A 176 25.86 16.05 -19.78
C GLU A 176 27.15 15.48 -19.20
N PHE A 177 27.06 14.67 -18.15
CA PHE A 177 28.22 13.98 -17.59
C PHE A 177 28.95 13.13 -18.63
N ASN A 178 28.20 12.35 -19.42
CA ASN A 178 28.77 11.53 -20.49
C ASN A 178 29.43 12.38 -21.59
N ARG A 179 28.86 13.55 -21.92
CA ARG A 179 29.46 14.49 -22.86
C ARG A 179 30.81 15.01 -22.34
N VAL A 180 30.85 15.46 -21.08
CA VAL A 180 32.08 15.97 -20.44
C VAL A 180 33.14 14.87 -20.32
N MET A 181 32.76 13.65 -19.98
CA MET A 181 33.69 12.52 -19.92
C MET A 181 34.31 12.20 -21.28
N LYS A 182 33.51 12.28 -22.36
CA LYS A 182 34.01 12.10 -23.73
C LYS A 182 34.97 13.21 -24.13
N GLU A 183 34.61 14.47 -23.87
CA GLU A 183 35.49 15.61 -24.14
C GLU A 183 36.81 15.51 -23.37
N LYS A 184 36.77 15.09 -22.10
CA LYS A 184 37.97 14.85 -21.29
C LYS A 184 38.85 13.76 -21.89
N GLN A 185 38.27 12.63 -22.31
CA GLN A 185 39.03 11.55 -22.95
C GLN A 185 39.67 12.01 -24.26
N ASP A 186 38.95 12.78 -25.08
CA ASP A 186 39.46 13.33 -26.34
C ASP A 186 40.64 14.30 -26.08
N ILE A 187 40.56 15.12 -25.03
CA ILE A 187 41.65 16.01 -24.62
C ILE A 187 42.85 15.21 -24.10
N GLU A 188 42.63 14.18 -23.28
CA GLU A 188 43.70 13.32 -22.76
C GLU A 188 44.42 12.57 -23.88
N ASN A 189 43.66 12.01 -24.83
CA ASN A 189 44.23 11.35 -26.01
C ASN A 189 45.08 12.33 -26.84
N ARG A 190 44.56 13.54 -27.08
CA ARG A 190 45.28 14.55 -27.87
C ARG A 190 46.53 15.08 -27.14
N SER A 191 46.45 15.24 -25.82
CA SER A 191 47.60 15.59 -24.98
C SER A 191 48.67 14.51 -25.03
N HIS A 192 48.27 13.23 -24.98
CA HIS A 192 49.18 12.10 -25.10
C HIS A 192 49.85 12.03 -26.47
N GLU A 193 49.10 12.20 -27.56
CA GLU A 193 49.63 12.24 -28.92
C GLU A 193 50.65 13.37 -29.12
N LEU A 194 50.34 14.58 -28.61
CA LEU A 194 51.26 15.73 -28.65
C LEU A 194 52.53 15.45 -27.82
N GLY A 195 52.39 14.83 -26.65
CA GLY A 195 53.53 14.43 -25.82
C GLY A 195 54.46 13.44 -26.52
N LEU A 196 53.91 12.47 -27.26
CA LEU A 196 54.70 11.54 -28.06
C LEU A 196 55.42 12.27 -29.21
N GLN A 197 54.76 13.18 -29.93
CA GLN A 197 55.39 13.92 -31.01
C GLN A 197 56.60 14.74 -30.53
N VAL A 198 56.50 15.39 -29.37
CA VAL A 198 57.62 16.16 -28.77
C VAL A 198 58.78 15.26 -28.35
N LEU A 199 58.53 14.02 -27.91
CA LEU A 199 59.58 13.07 -27.51
C LEU A 199 60.35 12.46 -28.70
N TYR A 200 59.76 12.42 -29.89
CA TYR A 200 60.36 11.86 -31.12
C TYR A 200 60.84 12.93 -32.13
N SER A 201 60.81 14.21 -31.74
CA SER A 201 61.35 15.35 -32.51
C SER A 201 62.73 15.75 -31.99
#